data_AF-A0A1H3CXS9-F1
#
_entry.id   AF-A0A1H3CXS9-F1
#
_cell.length_a   1.000
_cell.length_b   1.000
_cell.length_c   1.000
_cell.angle_alpha   90.00
_cell.angle_beta   90.00
_cell.angle_gamma   90.00
#
_symmetry.space_group_name_H-M   'P 1'
#
loop_
_entity.id
_entity.type
_entity.pdbx_description
1 polymer ?
#
loop_
_entity_poly.entity_id
_entity_poly.type
_entity_poly.pdbx_seq_one_letter_code
_entity_poly.pdbx_strand_id
1 'polypeptide(L)'
;MRETLSQKLQRSEFGHWMQRFEGFMVFVGVVGPFATLPQLIKLYLTHSDHASGQSLLSWSLYAALSFLWFIYGILVKKLPIYVGNGISTVLDLLMVLGILLHAGVTF
;
A
#
# COMPACT_ATOMS: atom_id res chain seq x y z
N MET A 1 -12.66 -40.63 14.24
CA MET A 1 -11.98 -39.36 14.53
C MET A 1 -12.95 -38.23 14.17
N ARG A 2 -13.34 -37.34 15.10
CA ARG A 2 -14.30 -36.25 14.81
C ARG A 2 -13.57 -35.14 14.03
N GLU A 3 -14.14 -34.68 12.92
CA GLU A 3 -13.62 -33.54 12.18
C GLU A 3 -13.62 -32.27 13.05
N THR A 4 -12.55 -31.48 12.96
CA THR A 4 -12.46 -30.17 13.64
C THR A 4 -13.34 -29.14 12.93
N LEU A 5 -13.77 -28.10 13.64
CA LEU A 5 -14.58 -27.01 13.07
C LEU A 5 -13.89 -26.34 11.86
N SER A 6 -12.55 -26.23 11.89
CA SER A 6 -11.75 -25.73 10.78
C SER A 6 -11.87 -26.58 9.51
N GLN A 7 -11.86 -27.91 9.64
CA GLN A 7 -12.03 -28.84 8.52
C GLN A 7 -13.42 -28.74 7.90
N LYS A 8 -14.46 -28.57 8.73
CA LYS A 8 -15.84 -28.38 8.26
C LYS A 8 -16.03 -27.06 7.51
N LEU A 9 -15.43 -25.98 8.02
CA LEU A 9 -15.48 -24.67 7.36
C LEU A 9 -14.74 -24.67 6.03
N GLN A 10 -13.57 -25.30 5.95
CA GLN A 10 -12.83 -25.45 4.68
C GLN A 10 -13.60 -26.23 3.62
N ARG A 11 -14.35 -27.26 4.01
CA ARG A 11 -15.16 -28.08 3.08
C ARG A 11 -16.51 -27.46 2.71
N SER A 12 -16.89 -26.36 3.33
CA SER A 12 -18.13 -25.66 3.02
C SER A 12 -17.96 -24.74 1.81
N GLU A 13 -19.07 -24.37 1.15
CA GLU A 13 -19.11 -23.33 0.11
C GLU A 13 -18.41 -22.04 0.55
N PHE A 14 -18.47 -21.72 1.85
CA PHE A 14 -17.81 -20.56 2.45
C PHE A 14 -16.27 -20.67 2.44
N GLY A 15 -15.72 -21.87 2.65
CA GLY A 15 -14.27 -22.11 2.60
C GLY A 15 -13.69 -21.88 1.21
N HIS A 16 -14.37 -22.36 0.17
CA HIS A 16 -13.99 -22.12 -1.22
C HIS A 16 -14.07 -20.64 -1.62
N TRP A 17 -15.09 -19.94 -1.13
CA TRP A 17 -15.22 -18.48 -1.31
C TRP A 17 -14.07 -17.71 -0.65
N MET A 18 -13.69 -18.09 0.57
CA MET A 18 -12.60 -17.45 1.30
C MET A 18 -11.26 -17.60 0.57
N GLN A 19 -10.97 -18.80 0.03
CA GLN A 19 -9.73 -19.04 -0.71
C GLN A 19 -9.64 -18.22 -2.00
N ARG A 20 -10.77 -18.04 -2.72
CA ARG A 20 -10.82 -17.15 -3.89
C ARG A 20 -10.60 -15.68 -3.49
N PHE A 21 -11.21 -15.27 -2.38
CA PHE A 21 -11.03 -13.92 -1.86
C PHE A 21 -9.59 -13.64 -1.44
N GLU A 22 -8.87 -14.61 -0.86
CA GLU A 22 -7.46 -14.47 -0.51
C GLU A 22 -6.58 -14.12 -1.71
N GLY A 23 -6.75 -14.82 -2.83
CA GLY A 23 -6.03 -14.51 -4.08
C GLY A 23 -6.35 -13.10 -4.61
N PHE A 24 -7.61 -12.67 -4.53
CA PHE A 24 -8.00 -11.31 -4.88
C PHE A 24 -7.34 -10.27 -3.96
N MET A 25 -7.30 -10.53 -2.66
CA MET A 25 -6.65 -9.63 -1.69
C MET A 25 -5.14 -9.52 -1.92
N VAL A 26 -4.48 -10.59 -2.35
CA VAL A 26 -3.07 -10.55 -2.78
C VAL A 26 -2.89 -9.59 -3.95
N PHE A 27 -3.74 -9.70 -4.97
CA PHE A 27 -3.72 -8.81 -6.12
C PHE A 27 -3.96 -7.34 -5.72
N VAL A 28 -4.98 -7.08 -4.91
CA VAL A 28 -5.30 -5.73 -4.42
C VAL A 28 -4.15 -5.17 -3.58
N GLY A 29 -3.50 -5.98 -2.75
CA GLY A 29 -2.35 -5.54 -1.94
C GLY A 29 -1.16 -5.07 -2.77
N VAL A 30 -0.96 -5.64 -3.97
CA VAL A 30 0.10 -5.23 -4.89
C VAL A 30 -0.33 -4.06 -5.79
N VAL A 31 -1.59 -4.03 -6.23
CA VAL A 31 -2.09 -3.02 -7.17
C VAL A 31 -2.52 -1.72 -6.48
N GLY A 32 -3.03 -1.81 -5.25
CA GLY A 32 -3.54 -0.68 -4.46
C GLY A 32 -2.58 0.51 -4.38
N PRO A 33 -1.28 0.33 -4.11
CA PRO A 33 -0.30 1.42 -4.07
C PRO A 33 -0.25 2.29 -5.34
N PHE A 34 -0.54 1.72 -6.52
CA PHE A 34 -0.55 2.49 -7.77
C PHE A 34 -1.67 3.55 -7.84
N ALA A 35 -2.62 3.53 -6.90
CA ALA A 35 -3.57 4.62 -6.72
C ALA A 35 -2.90 5.96 -6.37
N THR A 36 -1.62 5.95 -5.95
CA THR A 36 -0.82 7.17 -5.74
C THR A 36 -0.31 7.78 -7.05
N LEU A 37 -0.29 7.04 -8.17
CA LEU A 37 0.23 7.54 -9.46
C LEU A 37 -0.49 8.79 -9.98
N PRO A 38 -1.84 8.89 -9.97
CA PRO A 38 -2.52 10.11 -10.38
C PRO A 38 -2.12 11.33 -9.54
N GLN A 39 -1.85 11.13 -8.25
CA GLN A 39 -1.40 12.19 -7.35
C GLN A 39 0.04 12.63 -7.67
N LEU A 40 0.93 11.69 -7.99
CA LEU A 40 2.27 12.00 -8.49
C LEU A 40 2.23 12.76 -9.81
N ILE A 41 1.38 12.35 -10.75
CA ILE A 41 1.20 13.04 -12.04
C ILE A 41 0.69 14.47 -11.82
N LYS A 42 -0.23 14.68 -10.87
CA LYS A 42 -0.66 16.03 -10.48
C LYS A 42 0.50 16.86 -9.95
N LEU A 43 1.28 16.29 -9.04
CA LEU A 43 2.38 16.98 -8.38
C LEU A 43 3.51 17.38 -9.34
N TYR A 44 3.87 16.52 -10.30
CA TYR A 44 5.03 16.75 -11.17
C TYR A 44 4.71 17.32 -12.55
N LEU A 45 3.52 17.05 -13.11
CA LEU A 45 3.27 17.30 -14.54
C LEU A 45 2.13 18.26 -14.84
N THR A 46 1.05 18.27 -14.03
CA THR A 46 -0.17 18.99 -14.41
C THR A 46 -0.58 20.11 -13.46
N HIS A 47 -0.24 20.02 -12.17
CA HIS A 47 -0.75 20.92 -11.13
C HIS A 47 0.31 21.17 -10.04
N SER A 48 1.58 21.30 -10.43
CA SER A 48 2.69 21.50 -9.49
C SER A 48 2.52 22.73 -8.60
N ASP A 49 1.85 23.78 -9.10
CA ASP A 49 1.56 25.00 -8.33
C ASP A 49 0.63 24.75 -7.12
N HIS A 50 -0.11 23.63 -7.12
CA HIS A 50 -0.97 23.21 -6.01
C HIS A 50 -0.26 22.28 -5.01
N ALA A 51 1.06 22.09 -5.14
CA ALA A 51 1.84 21.26 -4.22
C ALA A 51 1.75 21.73 -2.76
N SER A 52 1.50 23.02 -2.53
CA SER A 52 1.32 23.61 -1.19
C SER A 52 0.10 23.07 -0.44
N GLY A 53 -0.89 22.51 -1.15
CA GLY A 53 -2.06 21.84 -0.57
C GLY A 53 -1.81 20.39 -0.12
N GLN A 54 -0.59 19.87 -0.28
CA GLN A 54 -0.21 18.53 0.17
C GLN A 54 0.64 18.63 1.43
N SER A 55 0.31 17.85 2.46
CA SER A 55 1.03 17.83 3.74
C SER A 55 2.33 17.02 3.65
N LEU A 56 3.49 17.67 3.71
CA LEU A 56 4.80 17.00 3.72
C LEU A 56 4.91 16.03 4.90
N LEU A 57 4.39 16.42 6.07
CA LEU A 57 4.39 15.57 7.26
C LEU A 57 3.62 14.27 7.01
N SER A 58 2.43 14.37 6.40
CA SER A 58 1.60 13.19 6.12
C SER A 58 2.29 12.22 5.16
N TRP A 59 2.83 12.72 4.05
CA TRP A 59 3.53 11.88 3.06
C TRP A 59 4.84 11.29 3.61
N SER A 60 5.54 12.02 4.49
CA SER A 60 6.73 11.51 5.18
C SER A 60 6.38 10.38 6.15
N LEU A 61 5.27 10.52 6.90
CA LEU A 61 4.78 9.46 7.78
C LEU A 61 4.32 8.24 7.00
N TYR A 62 3.63 8.41 5.87
CA TYR A 62 3.26 7.28 5.00
C TYR A 62 4.49 6.55 4.44
N ALA A 63 5.52 7.27 4.00
CA ALA A 63 6.78 6.66 3.56
C ALA A 63 7.46 5.87 4.69
N ALA A 64 7.53 6.43 5.90
CA ALA A 64 8.15 5.76 7.05
C ALA A 64 7.35 4.51 7.49
N LEU A 65 6.03 4.63 7.57
CA LEU A 65 5.15 3.52 7.98
C LEU A 65 5.14 2.40 6.95
N SER A 66 5.03 2.72 5.65
CA SER A 66 5.11 1.72 4.59
C SER A 66 6.47 1.03 4.60
N PHE A 67 7.56 1.75 4.86
CA PHE A 67 8.89 1.14 4.95
C PHE A 67 9.00 0.15 6.13
N LEU A 68 8.42 0.48 7.29
CA LEU A 68 8.36 -0.46 8.42
C LEU A 68 7.52 -1.70 8.08
N TRP A 69 6.39 -1.52 7.39
CA TRP A 69 5.56 -2.63 6.92
C TRP A 69 6.24 -3.49 5.86
N PHE A 70 7.05 -2.88 5.00
CA PHE A 70 7.87 -3.57 4.02
C PHE A 70 8.85 -4.52 4.72
N ILE A 71 9.62 -4.00 5.68
CA ILE A 71 10.54 -4.80 6.50
C ILE A 71 9.79 -5.92 7.20
N TYR A 72 8.66 -5.61 7.85
CA TYR A 72 7.85 -6.62 8.52
C TYR A 72 7.35 -7.70 7.55
N GLY A 73 6.88 -7.32 6.36
CA GLY A 73 6.40 -8.22 5.32
C GLY A 73 7.46 -9.22 4.86
N ILE A 74 8.72 -8.79 4.78
CA ILE A 74 9.87 -9.67 4.49
C ILE A 74 10.05 -10.68 5.61
N LEU A 75 10.01 -10.24 6.87
CA LEU A 75 10.18 -11.11 8.05
C LEU A 75 9.10 -12.19 8.13
N VAL A 76 7.84 -11.86 7.84
CA VAL A 76 6.72 -12.83 7.82
C VAL A 76 6.54 -13.57 6.49
N LYS A 77 7.36 -13.26 5.48
CA LYS A 77 7.34 -13.87 4.14
C LYS A 77 5.98 -13.81 3.44
N LYS A 78 5.23 -12.71 3.61
CA LYS A 78 3.93 -12.51 2.96
C LYS A 78 4.05 -11.57 1.77
N LEU A 79 3.97 -12.14 0.56
CA LEU A 79 4.09 -11.44 -0.73
C LEU A 79 3.28 -10.12 -0.79
N PRO A 80 1.97 -10.10 -0.48
CA PRO A 80 1.17 -8.87 -0.63
C PRO A 80 1.65 -7.75 0.30
N ILE A 81 2.19 -8.12 1.46
CA ILE A 81 2.62 -7.16 2.48
C ILE A 81 3.91 -6.50 2.04
N TYR A 82 4.96 -7.26 1.74
CA TYR A 82 6.23 -6.62 1.38
C TYR A 82 6.20 -6.03 -0.03
N VAL A 83 5.61 -6.68 -1.03
CA VAL A 83 5.58 -6.09 -2.39
C VAL A 83 4.75 -4.81 -2.39
N GLY A 84 3.55 -4.85 -1.83
CA GLY A 84 2.66 -3.70 -1.76
C GLY A 84 3.29 -2.53 -1.01
N ASN A 85 3.78 -2.77 0.20
CA ASN A 85 4.39 -1.69 0.99
C ASN A 85 5.71 -1.20 0.42
N GLY A 86 6.50 -2.05 -0.24
CA GLY A 86 7.71 -1.61 -0.94
C GLY A 86 7.38 -0.64 -2.09
N ILE A 87 6.33 -0.91 -2.86
CA ILE A 87 5.83 0.01 -3.89
C ILE A 87 5.34 1.32 -3.23
N SER A 88 4.52 1.23 -2.19
CA SER A 88 4.05 2.41 -1.45
C SER A 88 5.21 3.27 -0.96
N THR A 89 6.24 2.69 -0.34
CA THR A 89 7.42 3.44 0.13
C THR A 89 8.08 4.23 -1.00
N VAL A 90 8.26 3.63 -2.17
CA VAL A 90 8.86 4.35 -3.32
C VAL A 90 7.95 5.48 -3.78
N LEU A 91 6.65 5.24 -3.93
CA LEU A 91 5.70 6.26 -4.40
C LEU A 91 5.53 7.40 -3.39
N ASP A 92 5.48 7.09 -2.09
CA ASP A 92 5.37 8.07 -1.01
C ASP A 92 6.65 8.91 -0.89
N LEU A 93 7.83 8.31 -1.09
CA LEU A 93 9.09 9.07 -1.17
C LEU A 93 9.12 10.01 -2.38
N LEU A 94 8.62 9.57 -3.53
CA LEU A 94 8.46 10.47 -4.68
C LEU A 94 7.48 11.61 -4.37
N MET A 95 6.42 11.36 -3.60
CA MET A 95 5.52 12.43 -3.14
C MET A 95 6.26 13.43 -2.24
N VAL A 96 7.03 12.95 -1.26
CA VAL A 96 7.86 13.80 -0.39
C VAL A 96 8.81 14.66 -1.21
N LEU A 97 9.53 14.06 -2.15
CA LEU A 97 10.47 14.78 -3.02
C LEU A 97 9.76 15.83 -3.88
N GLY A 98 8.62 15.50 -4.48
CA GLY A 98 7.87 16.45 -5.31
C GLY A 98 7.33 17.62 -4.50
N ILE A 99 6.85 17.39 -3.28
CA ILE A 99 6.38 18.46 -2.39
C ILE A 99 7.54 19.39 -2.01
N LEU A 100 8.68 18.83 -1.63
CA LEU A 100 9.87 19.63 -1.30
C LEU A 100 10.35 20.48 -2.48
N LEU A 101 10.32 19.93 -3.70
CA LEU A 101 10.75 20.63 -4.91
C LEU A 101 9.80 21.78 -5.31
N HIS A 102 8.48 21.61 -5.13
CA HIS A 102 7.49 22.56 -5.64
C HIS A 102 6.89 23.50 -4.59
N ALA A 103 6.89 23.12 -3.31
CA ALA A 103 6.24 23.89 -2.23
C ALA A 103 7.09 24.06 -0.96
N GLY A 104 8.16 23.26 -0.79
CA GLY A 104 8.97 23.28 0.42
C GLY A 104 8.29 22.56 1.60
N VAL A 105 8.38 23.13 2.79
CA VAL A 105 7.81 22.53 4.01
C VAL A 105 6.34 22.90 4.16
N THR A 106 5.47 21.90 4.17
CA THR A 106 4.02 22.03 4.28
C THR A 106 3.46 21.09 5.36
N PHE A 107 2.34 21.45 6.00
CA PHE A 107 1.76 20.70 7.12
C PHE A 107 0.30 20.36 6.88
#